data_AF-A0AAV2BQF4-F1
#
_entry.id   AF-A0AAV2BQF4-F1
#
_cell.length_a   1.000
_cell.length_b   1.000
_cell.length_c   1.000
_cell.angle_alpha   90.00
_cell.angle_beta   90.00
_cell.angle_gamma   90.00
#
_symmetry.space_group_name_H-M   'P 1'
#
loop_
_entity.id
_entity.type
_entity.pdbx_description
1 polymer ?
#
loop_
_entity_poly.entity_id
_entity_poly.type
_entity_poly.pdbx_seq_one_letter_code
_entity_poly.pdbx_strand_id
1 'polypeptide(L)'
;MTVGNPRKPCFLVPVTDIGFLKQEIKSEFIAKKRMERNEAECYPIQMDYLPDIFHQKAVRELNETPERWRVEVKKLKELLSDNKITTAIVFEEDFLRLFLRHTKYNSSKAFHYLLNFISFRRNYGSLFASIPDENFATNPSTKMFSILPYRSPDGCAIILSEIEFCSWSL
;
A
#
# COMPACT_ATOMS: atom_id res chain seq x y z
N MET A 1 -25.70 67.39 1.94
CA MET A 1 -24.77 66.37 2.48
C MET A 1 -25.56 65.10 2.78
N THR A 2 -25.34 64.11 1.91
CA THR A 2 -25.49 62.64 2.03
C THR A 2 -26.64 62.02 2.84
N VAL A 3 -27.54 61.39 2.07
CA VAL A 3 -28.60 60.45 2.42
C VAL A 3 -28.06 59.23 3.19
N GLY A 4 -28.73 58.87 4.28
CA GLY A 4 -28.44 57.67 5.07
C GLY A 4 -28.78 56.39 4.32
N ASN A 5 -27.80 55.49 4.21
CA ASN A 5 -27.93 54.18 3.59
C ASN A 5 -28.39 53.14 4.63
N PRO A 6 -29.57 52.50 4.50
CA PRO A 6 -29.96 51.40 5.38
C PRO A 6 -29.12 50.17 5.03
N ARG A 7 -28.28 49.73 5.97
CA ARG A 7 -27.52 48.48 5.83
C ARG A 7 -28.51 47.32 5.67
N LYS A 8 -28.42 46.63 4.54
CA LYS A 8 -29.14 45.37 4.28
C LYS A 8 -28.78 44.36 5.39
N PRO A 9 -29.73 43.59 5.90
CA PRO A 9 -29.41 42.47 6.78
C PRO A 9 -28.59 41.45 5.99
N CYS A 10 -27.35 41.23 6.41
CA CYS A 10 -26.57 40.09 5.93
C CYS A 10 -27.30 38.82 6.38
N PHE A 11 -27.93 38.13 5.44
CA PHE A 11 -28.37 36.76 5.65
C PHE A 11 -27.12 35.92 5.96
N LEU A 12 -26.92 35.62 7.24
CA LEU A 12 -26.04 34.53 7.66
C LEU A 12 -26.71 33.23 7.20
N VAL A 13 -26.26 32.72 6.07
CA VAL A 13 -26.58 31.36 5.64
C VAL A 13 -25.87 30.42 6.62
N PRO A 14 -26.57 29.47 7.27
CA PRO A 14 -25.92 28.53 8.16
C PRO A 14 -24.91 27.70 7.38
N VAL A 15 -23.70 27.58 7.91
CA VAL A 15 -22.63 26.67 7.43
C VAL A 15 -23.12 25.24 7.64
N THR A 16 -24.02 24.82 6.77
CA THR A 16 -24.44 23.44 6.62
C THR A 16 -23.56 22.85 5.52
N ASP A 17 -22.88 21.78 5.88
CA ASP A 17 -22.34 20.78 4.97
C ASP A 17 -20.97 21.02 4.29
N ILE A 18 -19.97 21.40 5.09
CA ILE A 18 -18.55 21.19 4.71
C ILE A 18 -18.26 19.69 4.46
N GLY A 19 -18.99 18.79 5.13
CA GLY A 19 -18.86 17.34 4.95
C GLY A 19 -19.31 16.88 3.55
N PHE A 20 -20.48 17.33 3.10
CA PHE A 20 -20.98 17.04 1.76
C PHE A 20 -20.11 17.65 0.67
N LEU A 21 -19.69 18.92 0.81
CA LEU A 21 -18.76 19.57 -0.12
C LEU A 21 -17.41 18.85 -0.24
N LYS A 22 -16.86 18.33 0.87
CA LYS A 22 -15.64 17.50 0.83
C LYS A 22 -15.85 16.19 0.08
N GLN A 23 -17.01 15.56 0.24
CA GLN A 23 -17.34 14.30 -0.43
C GLN A 23 -17.57 14.50 -1.92
N GLU A 24 -18.24 15.58 -2.29
CA GLU A 24 -18.53 15.95 -3.68
C GLU A 24 -17.25 16.35 -4.43
N ILE A 25 -16.38 17.19 -3.84
CA ILE A 25 -15.06 17.54 -4.40
C ILE A 25 -14.16 16.31 -4.52
N LYS A 26 -14.20 15.38 -3.56
CA LYS A 26 -13.47 14.10 -3.64
C LYS A 26 -13.99 13.23 -4.79
N SER A 27 -15.31 13.17 -4.98
CA SER A 27 -15.94 12.42 -6.07
C SER A 27 -15.68 13.04 -7.45
N GLU A 28 -15.73 14.37 -7.57
CA GLU A 28 -15.42 15.10 -8.80
C GLU A 28 -13.94 15.02 -9.14
N PHE A 29 -13.04 15.08 -8.17
CA PHE A 29 -11.61 14.90 -8.39
C PHE A 29 -11.30 13.46 -8.86
N ILE A 30 -11.98 12.46 -8.29
CA ILE A 30 -11.88 11.06 -8.74
C ILE A 30 -12.43 10.90 -10.16
N ALA A 31 -13.58 11.52 -10.47
CA ALA A 31 -14.21 11.45 -11.79
C ALA A 31 -13.41 12.20 -12.87
N LYS A 32 -12.86 13.38 -12.54
CA LYS A 32 -12.05 14.18 -13.46
C LYS A 32 -10.69 13.52 -13.74
N LYS A 33 -10.06 12.94 -12.71
CA LYS A 33 -8.83 12.14 -12.85
C LYS A 33 -9.06 10.79 -13.55
N ARG A 34 -10.32 10.36 -13.71
CA ARG A 34 -10.76 9.16 -14.45
C ARG A 34 -10.95 9.42 -15.95
N MET A 35 -11.15 10.68 -16.38
CA MET A 35 -11.27 11.02 -17.81
C MET A 35 -9.96 11.45 -18.48
N GLU A 36 -8.97 11.95 -17.74
CA GLU A 36 -7.72 12.49 -18.32
C GLU A 36 -6.58 11.45 -18.47
N ARG A 37 -6.73 10.25 -17.90
CA ARG A 37 -5.84 9.12 -18.18
C ARG A 37 -6.65 8.13 -19.00
N ASN A 38 -6.22 7.87 -20.24
CA ASN A 38 -6.65 6.76 -21.11
C ASN A 38 -7.22 5.60 -20.30
N GLU A 39 -8.32 4.98 -20.76
CA GLU A 39 -9.02 3.79 -20.24
C GLU A 39 -8.08 2.66 -19.76
N ALA A 40 -7.34 2.92 -18.71
CA ALA A 40 -6.43 2.00 -18.10
C ALA A 40 -7.29 1.29 -17.07
N GLU A 41 -7.75 0.11 -17.46
CA GLU A 41 -8.60 -0.75 -16.66
C GLU A 41 -8.01 -0.90 -15.25
N CYS A 42 -8.69 -0.33 -14.26
CA CYS A 42 -8.31 -0.51 -12.87
C CYS A 42 -8.87 -1.85 -12.38
N TYR A 43 -8.03 -2.63 -11.73
CA TYR A 43 -8.42 -3.94 -11.20
C TYR A 43 -8.99 -3.83 -9.77
N PRO A 44 -9.92 -4.69 -9.34
CA PRO A 44 -10.37 -4.73 -7.96
C PRO A 44 -9.24 -5.16 -7.01
N ILE A 45 -9.31 -4.75 -5.75
CA ILE A 45 -8.29 -5.10 -4.74
C ILE A 45 -8.29 -6.61 -4.46
N GLN A 46 -9.48 -7.22 -4.39
CA GLN A 46 -9.67 -8.67 -4.29
C GLN A 46 -9.87 -9.23 -5.69
N MET A 47 -9.01 -10.17 -6.06
CA MET A 47 -9.03 -10.89 -7.32
C MET A 47 -8.69 -12.34 -7.04
N ASP A 48 -9.39 -13.25 -7.69
CA ASP A 48 -9.20 -14.70 -7.65
C ASP A 48 -8.33 -15.22 -8.82
N TYR A 49 -7.96 -14.33 -9.75
CA TYR A 49 -7.08 -14.63 -10.87
C TYR A 49 -5.99 -13.56 -11.05
N LEU A 50 -4.92 -13.91 -11.78
CA LEU A 50 -3.86 -12.97 -12.16
C LEU A 50 -3.90 -12.75 -13.68
N PRO A 51 -4.22 -11.53 -14.15
CA PRO A 51 -4.23 -11.22 -15.58
C PRO A 51 -2.91 -11.53 -16.30
N ASP A 52 -2.99 -12.06 -17.52
CA ASP A 52 -1.84 -12.45 -18.34
C ASP A 52 -0.84 -11.31 -18.58
N ILE A 53 -1.32 -10.07 -18.65
CA ILE A 53 -0.46 -8.89 -18.80
C ILE A 53 0.58 -8.79 -17.67
N PHE A 54 0.23 -9.19 -16.44
CA PHE A 54 1.15 -9.19 -15.31
C PHE A 54 2.13 -10.36 -15.37
N HIS A 55 1.70 -11.52 -15.87
CA HIS A 55 2.62 -12.63 -16.16
C HIS A 55 3.67 -12.22 -17.20
N GLN A 56 3.24 -11.60 -18.29
CA GLN A 56 4.13 -11.10 -19.35
C GLN A 56 5.07 -10.00 -18.84
N LYS A 57 4.58 -9.11 -17.98
CA LYS A 57 5.39 -8.06 -17.33
C LYS A 57 6.48 -8.68 -16.44
N ALA A 58 6.14 -9.68 -15.64
CA ALA A 58 7.11 -10.38 -14.79
C ALA A 58 8.20 -11.09 -15.61
N VAL A 59 7.82 -11.78 -16.70
CA VAL A 59 8.79 -12.38 -17.63
C VAL A 59 9.69 -11.30 -18.24
N ARG A 60 9.13 -10.19 -18.69
CA ARG A 60 9.88 -9.11 -19.37
C ARG A 60 10.83 -8.37 -18.45
N GLU A 61 10.37 -8.00 -17.25
CA GLU A 61 11.10 -7.10 -16.34
C GLU A 61 11.99 -7.84 -15.34
N LEU A 62 11.58 -9.05 -14.94
CA LEU A 62 12.27 -9.85 -13.92
C LEU A 62 12.93 -11.11 -14.52
N ASN A 63 12.66 -11.43 -15.78
CA ASN A 63 13.04 -12.69 -16.42
C ASN A 63 12.57 -13.90 -15.59
N GLU A 64 11.34 -13.80 -15.09
CA GLU A 64 10.67 -14.81 -14.28
C GLU A 64 10.18 -15.96 -15.18
N THR A 65 10.99 -17.01 -15.32
CA THR A 65 10.60 -18.26 -15.98
C THR A 65 10.54 -19.42 -14.98
N PRO A 66 9.76 -20.48 -15.25
CA PRO A 66 9.70 -21.66 -14.37
C PRO A 66 11.08 -22.30 -14.13
N GLU A 67 11.94 -22.32 -15.14
CA GLU A 67 13.29 -22.86 -15.06
C GLU A 67 14.16 -22.00 -14.15
N ARG A 68 14.12 -20.68 -14.34
CA ARG A 68 14.90 -19.74 -13.52
C ARG A 68 14.43 -19.77 -12.08
N TRP A 69 13.13 -19.90 -11.84
CA TRP A 69 12.57 -20.10 -10.51
C TRP A 69 13.19 -21.31 -9.82
N ARG A 70 13.16 -22.49 -10.45
CA ARG A 70 13.71 -23.73 -9.87
C ARG A 70 15.19 -23.60 -9.53
N VAL A 71 15.97 -22.93 -10.38
CA VAL A 71 17.40 -22.72 -10.16
C VAL A 71 17.66 -21.75 -9.00
N GLU A 72 17.02 -20.58 -9.01
CA GLU A 72 17.31 -19.53 -8.04
C GLU A 72 16.71 -19.82 -6.66
N VAL A 73 15.56 -20.49 -6.57
CA VAL A 73 15.00 -20.92 -5.29
C VAL A 73 15.89 -21.98 -4.62
N LYS A 74 16.45 -22.91 -5.41
CA LYS A 74 17.37 -23.93 -4.90
C LYS A 74 18.64 -23.28 -4.34
N LYS A 75 19.28 -22.39 -5.10
CA LYS A 75 20.46 -21.64 -4.64
C LYS A 75 20.17 -20.84 -3.36
N LEU A 76 19.01 -20.17 -3.30
CA LEU A 76 18.62 -19.42 -2.12
C LEU A 76 18.44 -20.34 -0.90
N LYS A 77 17.78 -21.50 -1.07
CA LYS A 77 17.62 -22.49 0.00
C LYS A 77 18.95 -23.07 0.49
N GLU A 78 19.91 -23.29 -0.41
CA GLU A 78 21.28 -23.71 -0.05
C GLU A 78 21.97 -22.65 0.80
N LEU A 79 21.97 -21.38 0.37
CA LEU A 79 22.54 -20.27 1.14
C LEU A 79 21.91 -20.13 2.54
N LEU A 80 20.61 -20.39 2.66
CA LEU A 80 19.89 -20.33 3.93
C LEU A 80 20.20 -21.52 4.85
N SER A 81 20.44 -22.69 4.28
CA SER A 81 20.79 -23.90 5.05
C SER A 81 22.20 -23.78 5.63
N ASP A 82 23.13 -23.20 4.87
CA ASP A 82 24.53 -23.02 5.26
C ASP A 82 24.72 -21.92 6.32
N ASN A 83 23.73 -21.04 6.51
CA ASN A 83 23.83 -19.93 7.44
C ASN A 83 23.17 -20.24 8.80
N LYS A 84 23.99 -20.24 9.87
CA LYS A 84 23.59 -20.55 11.25
C LYS A 84 22.39 -19.74 11.79
N ILE A 85 22.14 -18.53 11.27
CA ILE A 85 21.04 -17.65 11.70
C ILE A 85 19.71 -18.18 11.17
N THR A 86 19.73 -18.77 9.97
CA THR A 86 18.56 -19.18 9.20
C THR A 86 18.33 -20.68 9.18
N THR A 87 19.33 -21.51 9.54
CA THR A 87 19.21 -22.98 9.55
C THR A 87 18.04 -23.51 10.38
N ALA A 88 17.63 -22.80 11.44
CA ALA A 88 16.51 -23.19 12.30
C ALA A 88 15.13 -22.71 11.80
N ILE A 89 15.06 -21.98 10.68
CA ILE A 89 13.84 -21.37 10.17
C ILE A 89 13.38 -22.11 8.91
N VAL A 90 12.14 -22.57 8.90
CA VAL A 90 11.50 -23.12 7.71
C VAL A 90 10.81 -21.98 6.96
N PHE A 91 11.14 -21.82 5.68
CA PHE A 91 10.56 -20.80 4.82
C PHE A 91 9.63 -21.41 3.78
N GLU A 92 8.44 -20.84 3.66
CA GLU A 92 7.51 -21.15 2.58
C GLU A 92 8.05 -20.67 1.23
N GLU A 93 7.78 -21.43 0.16
CA GLU A 93 8.31 -21.10 -1.16
C GLU A 93 7.76 -19.77 -1.70
N ASP A 94 6.47 -19.51 -1.49
CA ASP A 94 5.86 -18.25 -1.91
C ASP A 94 6.47 -17.05 -1.18
N PHE A 95 6.87 -17.23 0.08
CA PHE A 95 7.60 -16.21 0.82
C PHE A 95 8.98 -15.94 0.21
N LEU A 96 9.74 -17.00 -0.11
CA LEU A 96 11.03 -16.86 -0.80
C LEU A 96 10.89 -16.20 -2.19
N ARG A 97 9.78 -16.50 -2.89
CA ARG A 97 9.48 -15.91 -4.19
C ARG A 97 9.33 -14.40 -4.14
N LEU A 98 8.79 -13.83 -3.04
CA LEU A 98 8.71 -12.38 -2.87
C LEU A 98 10.09 -11.72 -2.92
N PHE A 99 11.08 -12.28 -2.20
CA PHE A 99 12.44 -11.75 -2.17
C PHE A 99 13.16 -11.94 -3.51
N LEU A 100 12.93 -13.08 -4.17
CA LEU A 100 13.49 -13.31 -5.51
C LEU A 100 12.92 -12.33 -6.53
N ARG A 101 11.61 -12.05 -6.51
CA ARG A 101 11.01 -11.03 -7.38
C ARG A 101 11.60 -9.65 -7.10
N HIS A 102 11.73 -9.28 -5.83
CA HIS A 102 12.35 -8.00 -5.43
C HIS A 102 13.77 -7.84 -5.98
N THR A 103 14.55 -8.92 -6.07
CA THR A 103 15.94 -8.88 -6.56
C THR A 103 16.10 -9.26 -8.03
N LYS A 104 15.00 -9.34 -8.79
CA LYS A 104 15.00 -9.78 -10.20
C LYS A 104 15.66 -11.16 -10.38
N TYR A 105 15.29 -12.09 -9.51
CA TYR A 105 15.78 -13.46 -9.47
C TYR A 105 17.31 -13.52 -9.33
N ASN A 106 17.83 -12.83 -8.33
CA ASN A 106 19.21 -12.93 -7.87
C ASN A 106 19.22 -13.48 -6.44
N SER A 107 19.55 -14.76 -6.29
CA SER A 107 19.58 -15.48 -5.02
C SER A 107 20.53 -14.87 -3.98
N SER A 108 21.74 -14.46 -4.37
CA SER A 108 22.71 -13.83 -3.45
C SER A 108 22.18 -12.52 -2.87
N LYS A 109 21.62 -11.64 -3.70
CA LYS A 109 20.98 -10.40 -3.21
C LYS A 109 19.76 -10.71 -2.34
N ALA A 110 18.92 -11.67 -2.76
CA ALA A 110 17.72 -12.04 -2.02
C ALA A 110 18.06 -12.55 -0.62
N PHE A 111 19.13 -13.33 -0.48
CA PHE A 111 19.65 -13.80 0.79
C PHE A 111 20.00 -12.65 1.73
N HIS A 112 20.72 -11.62 1.25
CA HIS A 112 21.02 -10.44 2.07
C HIS A 112 19.77 -9.69 2.53
N TYR A 113 18.78 -9.50 1.65
CA TYR A 113 17.50 -8.88 2.03
C TYR A 113 16.73 -9.72 3.05
N LEU A 114 16.78 -11.05 2.94
CA LEU A 114 16.14 -11.94 3.89
C LEU A 114 16.81 -11.87 5.27
N LEU A 115 18.15 -11.87 5.33
CA LEU A 115 18.87 -11.68 6.59
C LEU A 115 18.52 -10.34 7.24
N ASN A 116 18.43 -9.26 6.46
CA ASN A 116 18.03 -7.95 6.95
C ASN A 116 16.59 -7.98 7.48
N PHE A 117 15.67 -8.64 6.79
CA PHE A 117 14.30 -8.83 7.25
C PHE A 117 14.25 -9.57 8.59
N ILE A 118 15.01 -10.66 8.74
CA ILE A 118 15.06 -11.43 9.98
C ILE A 118 15.64 -10.60 11.12
N SER A 119 16.73 -9.87 10.85
CA SER A 119 17.35 -8.95 11.81
C SER A 119 16.36 -7.86 12.24
N PHE A 120 15.67 -7.23 11.28
CA PHE A 120 14.64 -6.23 11.54
C PHE A 120 13.52 -6.79 12.43
N ARG A 121 13.01 -7.98 12.11
CA ARG A 121 11.93 -8.61 12.89
C ARG A 121 12.36 -8.98 14.31
N ARG A 122 13.62 -9.39 14.51
CA ARG A 122 14.19 -9.69 15.84
C ARG A 122 14.44 -8.43 16.66
N ASN A 123 14.99 -7.38 16.04
CA ASN A 123 15.34 -6.14 16.72
C ASN A 123 14.10 -5.30 17.09
N TYR A 124 13.05 -5.37 16.26
CA TYR A 124 11.81 -4.60 16.44
C TYR A 124 10.61 -5.51 16.66
N GLY A 125 10.79 -6.59 17.45
CA GLY A 125 9.74 -7.58 17.71
C GLY A 125 8.45 -6.98 18.28
N SER A 126 8.54 -5.88 19.02
CA SER A 126 7.38 -5.15 19.55
C SER A 126 6.46 -4.57 18.47
N LEU A 127 6.98 -4.20 17.29
CA LEU A 127 6.17 -3.73 16.16
C LEU A 127 5.31 -4.84 15.55
N PHE A 128 5.70 -6.09 15.76
CA PHE A 128 5.02 -7.27 15.23
C PHE A 128 4.23 -8.03 16.31
N ALA A 129 4.15 -7.48 17.52
CA ALA A 129 3.26 -7.99 18.55
C ALA A 129 1.81 -7.79 18.10
N SER A 130 0.95 -8.76 18.42
CA SER A 130 -0.48 -8.65 18.11
C SER A 130 -1.05 -7.41 18.77
N ILE A 131 -1.75 -6.58 17.99
CA ILE A 131 -2.53 -5.47 18.52
C ILE A 131 -3.90 -6.03 18.88
N PRO A 132 -4.42 -5.78 20.09
CA PRO A 132 -5.77 -6.21 20.48
C PRO A 132 -6.85 -5.59 19.58
N ASP A 133 -7.91 -6.36 19.28
CA ASP A 133 -9.00 -5.91 18.40
C ASP A 133 -9.67 -4.61 18.89
N GLU A 134 -9.76 -4.43 20.21
CA GLU A 134 -10.31 -3.25 20.88
C GLU A 134 -9.61 -1.93 20.48
N ASN A 135 -8.31 -1.99 20.13
CA ASN A 135 -7.54 -0.84 19.70
C ASN A 135 -7.94 -0.36 18.30
N PHE A 136 -8.50 -1.23 17.46
CA PHE A 136 -8.90 -0.86 16.09
C PHE A 136 -10.18 -0.03 16.05
N ALA A 137 -11.11 -0.25 16.98
CA ALA A 137 -12.38 0.48 17.05
C ALA A 137 -12.26 1.87 17.69
N THR A 138 -11.29 2.05 18.59
CA THR A 138 -11.22 3.22 19.48
C THR A 138 -10.12 4.22 19.12
N ASN A 139 -9.06 3.79 18.41
CA ASN A 139 -7.91 4.64 18.15
C ASN A 139 -8.06 5.40 16.82
N PRO A 140 -8.10 6.75 16.81
CA PRO A 140 -8.22 7.53 15.57
C PRO A 140 -7.08 7.28 14.58
N SER A 141 -5.90 6.86 15.06
CA SER A 141 -4.77 6.45 14.20
C SER A 141 -5.11 5.28 13.27
N THR A 142 -6.14 4.49 13.57
CA THR A 142 -6.59 3.40 12.70
C THR A 142 -7.25 3.90 11.42
N LYS A 143 -7.62 5.18 11.36
CA LYS A 143 -8.13 5.86 10.16
C LYS A 143 -7.04 6.55 9.33
N MET A 144 -5.79 6.58 9.81
CA MET A 144 -4.68 7.25 9.13
C MET A 144 -4.38 6.63 7.76
N PHE A 145 -4.56 5.32 7.62
CA PHE A 145 -4.34 4.60 6.37
C PHE A 145 -5.63 3.92 5.91
N SER A 146 -5.97 4.11 4.65
CA SER A 146 -7.09 3.42 3.99
C SER A 146 -6.62 2.76 2.70
N ILE A 147 -6.93 1.49 2.50
CA ILE A 147 -6.67 0.78 1.24
C ILE A 147 -7.84 1.06 0.30
N LEU A 148 -7.56 1.55 -0.91
CA LEU A 148 -8.61 1.78 -1.89
C LEU A 148 -9.11 0.45 -2.48
N PRO A 149 -10.40 0.36 -2.86
CA PRO A 149 -11.00 -0.87 -3.37
C PRO A 149 -10.50 -1.27 -4.76
N TYR A 150 -9.73 -0.40 -5.42
CA TYR A 150 -9.14 -0.64 -6.73
C TYR A 150 -7.62 -0.49 -6.68
N ARG A 151 -6.98 -1.28 -7.52
CA ARG A 151 -5.55 -1.24 -7.82
C ARG A 151 -5.26 -0.15 -8.84
N SER A 152 -3.99 0.24 -8.93
CA SER A 152 -3.50 1.02 -10.05
C SER A 152 -3.59 0.21 -11.34
N PRO A 153 -3.50 0.85 -12.52
CA PRO A 153 -3.37 0.14 -13.80
C PRO A 153 -2.21 -0.86 -13.86
N ASP A 154 -1.15 -0.62 -13.09
CA ASP A 154 0.01 -1.51 -12.94
C ASP A 154 -0.23 -2.67 -11.95
N GLY A 155 -1.42 -2.79 -11.37
CA GLY A 155 -1.79 -3.84 -10.41
C GLY A 155 -1.40 -3.57 -8.96
N CYS A 156 -0.84 -2.40 -8.65
CA CYS A 156 -0.42 -2.05 -7.30
C CYS A 156 -1.63 -1.70 -6.40
N ALA A 157 -1.61 -2.15 -5.14
CA ALA A 157 -2.56 -1.67 -4.15
C ALA A 157 -2.32 -0.19 -3.88
N ILE A 158 -3.40 0.59 -3.76
CA ILE A 158 -3.31 2.03 -3.47
C ILE A 158 -3.66 2.24 -2.01
N ILE A 159 -2.71 2.79 -1.25
CA ILE A 159 -2.89 3.17 0.15
C ILE A 159 -3.02 4.69 0.20
N LEU A 160 -4.15 5.17 0.72
CA LEU A 160 -4.39 6.57 1.02
C LEU A 160 -4.00 6.84 2.47
N SER A 161 -3.08 7.77 2.67
CA SER A 161 -2.65 8.22 3.99
C SER A 161 -3.18 9.63 4.21
N GLU A 162 -4.04 9.83 5.21
CA GLU A 162 -4.52 11.14 5.62
C GLU A 162 -3.80 11.54 6.90
N ILE A 163 -2.97 12.58 6.80
CA ILE A 163 -2.21 13.10 7.94
C ILE A 163 -2.99 14.31 8.45
N GLU A 164 -3.85 14.08 9.44
CA GLU A 164 -4.50 15.16 10.18
C GLU A 164 -3.52 15.68 11.24
N PHE A 165 -3.14 16.95 11.12
CA PHE A 165 -2.41 17.64 12.17
C PHE A 165 -3.41 18.10 13.22
N CYS A 166 -3.44 17.46 14.39
CA CYS A 166 -4.07 18.06 15.56
C CYS A 166 -3.33 19.36 15.87
N SER A 167 -3.99 20.50 15.67
CA SER A 167 -3.52 21.76 16.24
C SER A 167 -3.55 21.61 17.76
N TRP A 168 -2.38 21.61 18.39
CA TRP A 168 -2.27 21.73 19.83
C TRP A 168 -2.81 23.11 20.22
N SER A 169 -4.05 23.15 20.71
CA SER A 169 -4.56 24.32 21.41
C SER A 169 -3.89 24.36 22.78
N LEU A 170 -2.87 25.22 22.90
CA LEU A 170 -2.27 25.64 24.16
C LEU A 170 -3.28 26.42 25.02
#